data_AF-A0AA39J6H4-F1
#
_entry.id   AF-A0AA39J6H4-F1
#
_cell.length_a   1.000
_cell.length_b   1.000
_cell.length_c   1.000
_cell.angle_alpha   90.00
_cell.angle_beta   90.00
_cell.angle_gamma   90.00
#
_symmetry.space_group_name_H-M   'P 1'
#
loop_
_entity.id
_entity.type
_entity.pdbx_description
1 polymer ?
#
loop_
_entity_poly.entity_id
_entity_poly.type
_entity_poly.pdbx_seq_one_letter_code
_entity_poly.pdbx_strand_id
1 'polypeptide(L)'
;MTSRPSDQPYDPNEYDPDFSWDYDIDNPTVLRETCRDLRRLRKAVISGRYLQEGLCFTVTFPRVFRRSTIANARELPLFATTAGTYSVSQVCVAEPKAENPSGYCVSPRHLAHMEDLVYGKLESLQGTVIPYYFGLHKLTIHNREVARVLVLFMEYVDGVTVPQWKRTYVKHENLYSDDEDDDDEVESGISEDSCSSSTEREFEALKFKPEGGPKLFYLEEAKQIFPLALRGITEINSLGVAHQDVRPENMIIYPNVKSPQGFVFIDFARSCVNIPREEMQAE
;
A
#
# COMPACT_ATOMS: atom_id res chain seq x y z
N MET A 1 -2.79 26.56 -38.50
CA MET A 1 -3.35 25.39 -37.79
C MET A 1 -2.20 24.69 -37.10
N THR A 2 -1.91 25.08 -35.87
CA THR A 2 -0.89 24.46 -35.02
C THR A 2 -1.56 23.35 -34.23
N SER A 3 -1.18 22.11 -34.50
CA SER A 3 -1.59 20.91 -33.77
C SER A 3 -1.33 21.09 -32.28
N ARG A 4 -2.31 20.67 -31.45
CA ARG A 4 -2.20 20.74 -29.99
C ARG A 4 -1.12 19.77 -29.49
N PRO A 5 -0.37 20.10 -28.41
CA PRO A 5 0.72 19.27 -27.89
C PRO A 5 0.27 17.98 -27.16
N SER A 6 -1.00 17.56 -27.29
CA SER A 6 -1.61 16.58 -26.38
C SER A 6 -1.63 15.13 -26.89
N ASP A 7 -1.11 14.85 -28.08
CA ASP A 7 -1.31 13.57 -28.76
C ASP A 7 -0.03 12.73 -28.90
N GLN A 8 1.08 13.11 -28.23
CA GLN A 8 2.24 12.22 -28.16
C GLN A 8 1.99 11.10 -27.14
N PRO A 9 2.18 9.81 -27.52
CA PRO A 9 2.16 8.71 -26.57
C PRO A 9 3.23 8.96 -25.51
N TYR A 10 2.90 8.61 -24.26
CA TYR A 10 3.84 8.68 -23.14
C TYR A 10 5.07 7.84 -23.49
N ASP A 11 6.22 8.49 -23.68
CA ASP A 11 7.51 7.84 -23.72
C ASP A 11 8.02 7.75 -22.27
N PRO A 12 7.97 6.57 -21.62
CA PRO A 12 8.49 6.40 -20.27
C PRO A 12 9.99 6.69 -20.18
N ASN A 13 10.70 6.79 -21.31
CA ASN A 13 12.13 7.10 -21.38
C ASN A 13 12.43 8.59 -21.59
N GLU A 14 11.43 9.42 -21.95
CA GLU A 14 11.63 10.87 -22.14
C GLU A 14 11.52 11.64 -20.80
N TYR A 15 11.03 11.00 -19.74
CA TYR A 15 11.13 11.53 -18.38
C TYR A 15 12.43 11.04 -17.74
N ASP A 16 13.54 11.69 -18.09
CA ASP A 16 14.76 11.72 -17.29
C ASP A 16 14.68 12.93 -16.35
N PRO A 17 14.07 12.80 -15.16
CA PRO A 17 14.24 13.82 -14.15
C PRO A 17 15.73 13.85 -13.84
N ASP A 18 16.43 14.86 -14.35
CA ASP A 18 17.82 15.21 -14.03
C ASP A 18 17.96 15.36 -12.50
N PHE A 19 18.09 14.21 -11.85
CA PHE A 19 18.39 14.06 -10.47
C PHE A 19 19.90 14.03 -10.45
N SER A 20 20.52 15.19 -10.27
CA SER A 20 21.95 15.39 -10.00
C SER A 20 22.48 14.65 -8.72
N TRP A 21 21.80 13.60 -8.29
CA TRP A 21 21.91 12.83 -7.05
C TRP A 21 22.21 11.36 -7.36
N ASP A 22 22.65 11.05 -8.57
CA ASP A 22 23.38 9.79 -8.84
C ASP A 22 24.71 9.86 -8.11
N TYR A 23 24.60 9.65 -6.80
CA TYR A 23 25.72 9.35 -5.96
C TYR A 23 26.31 8.07 -6.50
N ASP A 24 27.55 8.15 -6.93
CA ASP A 24 28.37 7.03 -7.34
C ASP A 24 28.33 5.97 -6.22
N ILE A 25 27.49 4.94 -6.40
CA ILE A 25 27.33 3.85 -5.44
C ILE A 25 28.59 2.99 -5.38
N ASP A 26 29.40 3.04 -6.44
CA ASP A 26 30.69 2.37 -6.55
C ASP A 26 31.78 3.18 -5.83
N ASN A 27 31.50 4.45 -5.46
CA ASN A 27 32.34 5.24 -4.57
C ASN A 27 32.02 4.93 -3.09
N PRO A 28 32.89 4.18 -2.39
CA PRO A 28 32.63 3.74 -1.03
C PRO A 28 32.60 4.89 -0.01
N THR A 29 33.19 6.04 -0.34
CA THR A 29 33.16 7.23 0.53
C THR A 29 31.80 7.89 0.47
N VAL A 30 31.30 8.12 -0.74
CA VAL A 30 29.96 8.70 -0.96
C VAL A 30 28.89 7.79 -0.36
N LEU A 31 28.95 6.48 -0.62
CA LEU A 31 28.03 5.50 -0.03
C LEU A 31 28.03 5.56 1.51
N ARG A 32 29.22 5.67 2.14
CA ARG A 32 29.36 5.74 3.60
C ARG A 32 28.77 7.02 4.17
N GLU A 33 28.95 8.15 3.51
CA GLU A 33 28.40 9.44 3.92
C GLU A 33 26.87 9.44 3.79
N THR A 34 26.33 8.98 2.66
CA THR A 34 24.89 8.81 2.46
C THR A 34 24.29 7.88 3.51
N CYS A 35 24.94 6.76 3.82
CA CYS A 35 24.50 5.85 4.89
C CYS A 35 24.50 6.55 6.27
N ARG A 36 25.47 7.41 6.54
CA ARG A 36 25.55 8.18 7.80
C ARG A 36 24.40 9.19 7.89
N ASP A 37 24.10 9.88 6.81
CA ASP A 37 23.02 10.87 6.77
C ASP A 37 21.63 10.22 6.83
N LEU A 38 21.44 9.09 6.14
CA LEU A 38 20.23 8.26 6.30
C LEU A 38 20.05 7.76 7.73
N ARG A 39 21.13 7.35 8.42
CA ARG A 39 21.06 6.98 9.84
C ARG A 39 20.70 8.17 10.73
N ARG A 40 21.19 9.38 10.44
CA ARG A 40 20.81 10.60 11.16
C ARG A 40 19.35 10.93 10.95
N LEU A 41 18.87 10.92 9.71
CA LEU A 41 17.46 11.09 9.36
C LEU A 41 16.58 10.04 10.06
N ARG A 42 16.93 8.75 9.98
CA ARG A 42 16.20 7.68 10.68
C ARG A 42 16.18 7.87 12.19
N LYS A 43 17.32 8.19 12.82
CA LYS A 43 17.37 8.51 14.26
C LYS A 43 16.49 9.71 14.61
N ALA A 44 16.45 10.71 13.73
CA ALA A 44 15.66 11.90 13.96
C ALA A 44 14.15 11.66 13.78
N VAL A 45 13.77 10.84 12.80
CA VAL A 45 12.41 10.32 12.60
C VAL A 45 11.98 9.48 13.80
N ILE A 46 12.82 8.54 14.25
CA ILE A 46 12.59 7.71 15.45
C ILE A 46 12.48 8.58 16.70
N SER A 47 13.21 9.69 16.77
CA SER A 47 13.08 10.65 17.87
C SER A 47 11.84 11.55 17.80
N GLY A 48 10.93 11.33 16.85
CA GLY A 48 9.65 12.04 16.70
C GLY A 48 9.76 13.47 16.17
N ARG A 49 10.89 13.86 15.55
CA ARG A 49 11.20 15.27 15.25
C ARG A 49 10.92 15.75 13.83
N TYR A 50 10.67 14.86 12.86
CA TYR A 50 10.66 15.26 11.43
C TYR A 50 9.33 15.07 10.69
N LEU A 51 8.46 14.19 11.18
CA LEU A 51 7.12 13.96 10.63
C LEU A 51 6.15 14.12 11.79
N GLN A 52 5.72 15.35 12.04
CA GLN A 52 4.69 15.64 13.03
C GLN A 52 3.33 15.67 12.33
N GLU A 53 2.29 15.23 13.02
CA GLU A 53 0.92 15.47 12.57
C GLU A 53 0.71 16.97 12.27
N GLY A 54 0.05 17.26 11.16
CA GLY A 54 -0.15 18.63 10.68
C GLY A 54 0.94 19.16 9.75
N LEU A 55 2.03 18.43 9.50
CA LEU A 55 3.02 18.83 8.49
C LEU A 55 2.36 18.89 7.12
N CYS A 56 2.45 20.03 6.45
CA CYS A 56 1.83 20.27 5.15
C CYS A 56 2.89 20.33 4.05
N PHE A 57 2.59 19.73 2.92
CA PHE A 57 3.44 19.76 1.73
C PHE A 57 2.63 20.21 0.53
N THR A 58 3.26 20.98 -0.35
CA THR A 58 2.66 21.35 -1.61
C THR A 58 3.04 20.32 -2.67
N VAL A 59 2.04 19.71 -3.30
CA VAL A 59 2.21 18.70 -4.35
C VAL A 59 1.52 19.21 -5.61
N THR A 60 2.21 19.17 -6.74
CA THR A 60 1.62 19.56 -8.03
C THR A 60 1.41 18.31 -8.86
N PHE A 61 0.15 18.05 -9.23
CA PHE A 61 -0.20 16.99 -10.18
C PHE A 61 -0.34 17.65 -11.56
N PRO A 62 0.64 17.46 -12.46
CA PRO A 62 0.65 18.14 -13.76
C PRO A 62 -0.37 17.58 -14.74
N ARG A 63 -0.99 16.43 -14.42
CA ARG A 63 -1.83 15.66 -15.33
C ARG A 63 -3.15 15.31 -14.68
N VAL A 64 -4.18 15.28 -15.54
CA VAL A 64 -5.48 14.71 -15.23
C VAL A 64 -5.41 13.22 -15.52
N PHE A 65 -5.63 12.39 -14.50
CA PHE A 65 -5.81 10.96 -14.68
C PHE A 65 -7.08 10.71 -15.48
N ARG A 66 -6.95 9.94 -16.55
CA ARG A 66 -8.12 9.55 -17.35
C ARG A 66 -8.91 8.52 -16.57
N ARG A 67 -10.24 8.65 -16.59
CA ARG A 67 -11.11 7.60 -16.05
C ARG A 67 -10.79 6.30 -16.77
N SER A 68 -10.52 5.26 -16.00
CA SER A 68 -10.37 3.92 -16.52
C SER A 68 -11.65 3.54 -17.29
N THR A 69 -11.47 3.03 -18.51
CA THR A 69 -12.58 2.47 -19.31
C THR A 69 -12.97 1.06 -18.85
N ILE A 70 -12.27 0.53 -17.85
CA ILE A 70 -12.45 -0.84 -17.38
C ILE A 70 -13.73 -0.90 -16.56
N ALA A 71 -14.59 -1.87 -16.92
CA ALA A 71 -15.77 -2.17 -16.14
C ALA A 71 -15.36 -2.50 -14.69
N ASN A 72 -16.00 -1.82 -13.74
CA ASN A 72 -15.78 -1.98 -12.29
C ASN A 72 -14.53 -1.33 -11.70
N ALA A 73 -13.83 -0.46 -12.44
CA ALA A 73 -12.82 0.40 -11.84
C ALA A 73 -13.45 1.29 -10.75
N ARG A 74 -12.75 1.45 -9.63
CA ARG A 74 -13.08 2.40 -8.57
C ARG A 74 -13.06 3.82 -9.13
N GLU A 75 -13.88 4.69 -8.55
CA GLU A 75 -13.93 6.09 -8.99
C GLU A 75 -12.64 6.81 -8.60
N LEU A 76 -12.06 7.56 -9.54
CA LEU A 76 -10.92 8.40 -9.25
C LEU A 76 -11.33 9.52 -8.29
N PRO A 77 -10.50 9.84 -7.29
CA PRO A 77 -10.76 11.00 -6.44
C PRO A 77 -10.71 12.28 -7.28
N LEU A 78 -11.47 13.30 -6.86
CA LEU A 78 -11.63 14.55 -7.62
C LEU A 78 -10.28 15.21 -7.96
N PHE A 79 -9.31 15.17 -7.03
CA PHE A 79 -7.97 15.72 -7.24
C PHE A 79 -7.20 14.99 -8.35
N ALA A 80 -7.46 13.70 -8.60
CA ALA A 80 -6.81 12.98 -9.69
C ALA A 80 -7.41 13.37 -11.04
N THR A 81 -8.68 13.78 -11.07
CA THR A 81 -9.35 14.22 -12.29
C THR A 81 -9.15 15.70 -12.63
N THR A 82 -8.46 16.45 -11.75
CA THR A 82 -8.19 17.86 -11.92
C THR A 82 -6.69 18.09 -11.83
N ALA A 83 -6.08 18.74 -12.81
CA ALA A 83 -4.68 19.16 -12.67
C ALA A 83 -4.63 20.31 -11.66
N GLY A 84 -3.57 20.37 -10.84
CA GLY A 84 -3.47 21.42 -9.85
C GLY A 84 -2.37 21.22 -8.83
N THR A 85 -2.29 22.21 -7.94
CA THR A 85 -1.39 22.22 -6.80
C THR A 85 -2.21 22.08 -5.52
N TYR A 86 -1.88 21.07 -4.72
CA TYR A 86 -2.63 20.67 -3.53
C TYR A 86 -1.73 20.77 -2.30
N SER A 87 -2.31 21.20 -1.19
CA SER A 87 -1.68 21.10 0.12
C SER A 87 -2.07 19.75 0.73
N VAL A 88 -1.09 18.88 0.92
CA VAL A 88 -1.25 17.58 1.56
C VAL A 88 -0.77 17.69 2.99
N SER A 89 -1.65 17.47 3.96
CA SER A 89 -1.30 17.43 5.37
C SER A 89 -1.11 16.00 5.85
N GLN A 90 -0.06 15.78 6.63
CA GLN A 90 0.16 14.52 7.33
C GLN A 90 -0.85 14.39 8.48
N VAL A 91 -1.75 13.42 8.37
CA VAL A 91 -2.78 13.16 9.39
C VAL A 91 -2.27 12.18 10.46
N CYS A 92 -1.39 11.24 10.09
CA CYS A 92 -0.87 10.23 11.00
C CYS A 92 0.55 9.81 10.57
N VAL A 93 1.35 9.33 11.53
CA VAL A 93 2.67 8.73 11.28
C VAL A 93 2.55 7.25 11.61
N ALA A 94 2.69 6.37 10.61
CA ALA A 94 2.83 4.94 10.89
C ALA A 94 4.18 4.67 11.55
N GLU A 95 4.19 3.90 12.64
CA GLU A 95 5.43 3.47 13.26
C GLU A 95 6.20 2.54 12.32
N PRO A 96 7.51 2.76 12.09
CA PRO A 96 8.30 1.88 11.26
C PRO A 96 8.36 0.49 11.92
N LYS A 97 7.89 -0.55 11.22
CA LYS A 97 8.11 -1.92 11.66
C LYS A 97 9.61 -2.22 11.61
N ALA A 98 10.18 -2.64 12.73
CA ALA A 98 11.57 -3.06 12.79
C ALA A 98 11.74 -4.36 11.99
N GLU A 99 12.21 -4.27 10.75
CA GLU A 99 12.56 -5.45 9.97
C GLU A 99 13.95 -5.97 10.35
N ASN A 100 14.08 -7.30 10.46
CA ASN A 100 15.34 -7.96 10.76
C ASN A 100 16.34 -7.76 9.60
N PRO A 101 17.55 -7.23 9.84
CA PRO A 101 18.48 -6.80 8.79
C PRO A 101 19.28 -7.93 8.12
N SER A 102 18.75 -9.15 8.00
CA SER A 102 19.52 -10.32 7.55
C SER A 102 19.66 -10.47 6.02
N GLY A 103 19.24 -9.48 5.21
CA GLY A 103 19.30 -9.53 3.75
C GLY A 103 20.10 -8.39 3.12
N TYR A 104 20.47 -8.56 1.84
CA TYR A 104 21.05 -7.49 1.01
C TYR A 104 20.23 -6.20 1.16
N CYS A 105 20.91 -5.11 1.52
CA CYS A 105 20.27 -3.82 1.72
C CYS A 105 19.97 -3.18 0.36
N VAL A 106 18.76 -3.38 -0.16
CA VAL A 106 18.26 -2.63 -1.31
C VAL A 106 17.97 -1.20 -0.85
N SER A 107 18.45 -0.20 -1.60
CA SER A 107 18.22 1.19 -1.22
C SER A 107 16.72 1.54 -1.32
N PRO A 108 16.15 2.32 -0.38
CA PRO A 108 14.75 2.76 -0.49
C PRO A 108 14.43 3.49 -1.79
N ARG A 109 15.43 4.16 -2.38
CA ARG A 109 15.31 4.80 -3.70
C ARG A 109 15.11 3.76 -4.81
N HIS A 110 15.90 2.69 -4.80
CA HIS A 110 15.74 1.61 -5.78
C HIS A 110 14.37 0.94 -5.66
N LEU A 111 13.92 0.66 -4.43
CA LEU A 111 12.57 0.12 -4.18
C LEU A 111 11.47 1.06 -4.70
N ALA A 112 11.57 2.37 -4.43
CA ALA A 112 10.59 3.34 -4.91
C ALA A 112 10.56 3.48 -6.44
N HIS A 113 11.73 3.42 -7.10
CA HIS A 113 11.79 3.43 -8.58
C HIS A 113 11.26 2.14 -9.19
N MET A 114 11.56 0.98 -8.58
CA MET A 114 10.99 -0.29 -9.02
C MET A 114 9.47 -0.24 -8.93
N GLU A 115 8.94 0.29 -7.83
CA GLU A 115 7.51 0.44 -7.62
C GLU A 115 6.89 1.41 -8.65
N ASP A 116 7.48 2.58 -8.88
CA ASP A 116 7.06 3.55 -9.91
C ASP A 116 7.00 2.91 -11.31
N LEU A 117 8.06 2.20 -11.71
CA LEU A 117 8.12 1.48 -12.98
C LEU A 117 7.00 0.42 -13.10
N VAL A 118 6.79 -0.35 -12.04
CA VAL A 118 5.79 -1.43 -12.02
C VAL A 118 4.38 -0.86 -12.11
N TYR A 119 4.06 0.18 -11.34
CA TYR A 119 2.75 0.83 -11.42
C TYR A 119 2.50 1.47 -12.79
N GLY A 120 3.54 2.00 -13.45
CA GLY A 120 3.47 2.44 -14.84
C GLY A 120 3.10 1.31 -15.79
N LYS A 121 3.76 0.14 -15.67
CA LYS A 121 3.45 -1.03 -16.52
C LYS A 121 2.07 -1.62 -16.24
N LEU A 122 1.59 -1.48 -15.01
CA LEU A 122 0.26 -1.94 -14.58
C LEU A 122 -0.83 -0.87 -14.68
N GLU A 123 -0.63 0.21 -15.45
CA GLU A 123 -1.61 1.31 -15.59
C GLU A 123 -3.01 0.79 -15.94
N SER A 124 -3.09 -0.21 -16.83
CA SER A 124 -4.36 -0.82 -17.23
C SER A 124 -5.02 -1.71 -16.17
N LEU A 125 -4.44 -1.86 -14.98
CA LEU A 125 -5.05 -2.60 -13.86
C LEU A 125 -5.37 -1.69 -12.66
N GLN A 126 -5.01 -0.40 -12.75
CA GLN A 126 -5.25 0.56 -11.69
C GLN A 126 -6.74 0.83 -11.50
N GLY A 127 -7.15 0.90 -10.24
CA GLY A 127 -8.55 1.06 -9.85
C GLY A 127 -9.35 -0.25 -9.84
N THR A 128 -8.77 -1.37 -10.29
CA THR A 128 -9.42 -2.69 -10.25
C THR A 128 -8.62 -3.66 -9.38
N VAL A 129 -7.52 -4.19 -9.92
CA VAL A 129 -6.65 -5.21 -9.30
C VAL A 129 -5.58 -4.58 -8.42
N ILE A 130 -5.20 -3.33 -8.70
CA ILE A 130 -4.26 -2.56 -7.89
C ILE A 130 -4.83 -1.16 -7.60
N PRO A 131 -4.33 -0.46 -6.57
CA PRO A 131 -4.70 0.94 -6.31
C PRO A 131 -4.34 1.85 -7.49
N TYR A 132 -5.02 2.99 -7.60
CA TYR A 132 -4.51 4.05 -8.46
C TYR A 132 -3.17 4.57 -7.94
N TYR A 133 -2.25 4.79 -8.87
CA TYR A 133 -0.94 5.34 -8.62
C TYR A 133 -0.86 6.74 -9.23
N PHE A 134 -0.56 7.73 -8.40
CA PHE A 134 -0.51 9.13 -8.79
C PHE A 134 0.92 9.65 -9.03
N GLY A 135 1.89 8.74 -9.09
CA GLY A 135 3.28 9.04 -9.40
C GLY A 135 4.20 9.14 -8.19
N LEU A 136 5.49 9.23 -8.51
CA LEU A 136 6.58 9.49 -7.60
C LEU A 136 6.83 11.00 -7.52
N HIS A 137 6.65 11.58 -6.34
CA HIS A 137 6.78 13.02 -6.13
C HIS A 137 7.97 13.36 -5.24
N LYS A 138 8.61 14.48 -5.56
CA LYS A 138 9.71 15.04 -4.78
C LYS A 138 9.16 16.13 -3.87
N LEU A 139 9.24 15.91 -2.55
CA LEU A 139 8.83 16.91 -1.57
C LEU A 139 10.03 17.70 -1.04
N THR A 140 9.80 18.98 -0.72
CA THR A 140 10.77 19.84 -0.04
C THR A 140 10.23 20.20 1.34
N ILE A 141 10.96 19.86 2.40
CA ILE A 141 10.57 20.13 3.80
C ILE A 141 10.93 21.58 4.17
N HIS A 142 10.07 22.27 4.92
CA HIS A 142 10.19 23.71 5.22
C HIS A 142 11.31 24.13 6.19
N ASN A 143 12.12 23.20 6.71
CA ASN A 143 13.12 23.48 7.73
C ASN A 143 14.50 23.92 7.18
N ARG A 144 14.56 24.45 5.94
CA ARG A 144 15.80 24.80 5.20
C ARG A 144 16.78 23.65 4.96
N GLU A 145 16.55 22.47 5.54
CA GLU A 145 17.13 21.22 5.10
C GLU A 145 16.34 20.75 3.87
N VAL A 146 17.02 20.71 2.72
CA VAL A 146 16.45 20.15 1.49
C VAL A 146 16.47 18.62 1.62
N ALA A 147 15.65 18.08 2.52
CA ALA A 147 15.33 16.67 2.55
C ALA A 147 14.37 16.42 1.37
N ARG A 148 14.90 15.82 0.31
CA ARG A 148 14.12 15.36 -0.85
C ARG A 148 13.53 14.02 -0.48
N VAL A 149 12.26 14.02 -0.09
CA VAL A 149 11.53 12.77 0.17
C VAL A 149 10.87 12.34 -1.14
N LEU A 150 11.14 11.11 -1.54
CA LEU A 150 10.39 10.42 -2.58
C LEU A 150 9.10 9.93 -1.95
N VAL A 151 7.97 10.46 -2.39
CA VAL A 151 6.64 10.07 -1.91
C VAL A 151 5.88 9.44 -3.06
N LEU A 152 5.51 8.18 -2.87
CA LEU A 152 4.59 7.46 -3.74
C LEU A 152 3.18 7.87 -3.34
N PHE A 153 2.49 8.59 -4.22
CA PHE A 153 1.09 8.90 -4.01
C PHE A 153 0.25 7.76 -4.57
N MET A 154 -0.49 7.08 -3.69
CA MET A 154 -1.37 5.97 -4.05
C MET A 154 -2.78 6.23 -3.52
N GLU A 155 -3.76 5.63 -4.18
CA GLU A 155 -5.13 5.56 -3.69
C GLU A 155 -5.16 4.90 -2.32
N TYR A 156 -5.85 5.56 -1.38
CA TYR A 156 -6.24 4.90 -0.14
C TYR A 156 -7.44 4.00 -0.43
N VAL A 157 -7.23 2.69 -0.32
CA VAL A 157 -8.30 1.70 -0.45
C VAL A 157 -8.87 1.43 0.94
N ASP A 158 -10.11 1.89 1.16
CA ASP A 158 -10.84 1.64 2.40
C ASP A 158 -11.21 0.16 2.52
N GLY A 159 -10.39 -0.59 3.25
CA GLY A 159 -10.48 -2.04 3.35
C GLY A 159 -9.58 -2.60 4.45
N VAL A 160 -9.50 -3.92 4.50
CA VAL A 160 -8.72 -4.66 5.49
C VAL A 160 -7.74 -5.60 4.81
N THR A 161 -6.56 -5.76 5.40
CA THR A 161 -5.61 -6.78 4.94
C THR A 161 -6.15 -8.18 5.19
N VAL A 162 -5.70 -9.18 4.43
CA VAL A 162 -6.13 -10.58 4.64
C VAL A 162 -5.90 -11.06 6.10
N PRO A 163 -4.79 -10.73 6.79
CA PRO A 163 -4.64 -11.05 8.21
C PRO A 163 -5.66 -10.35 9.12
N GLN A 164 -6.00 -9.09 8.85
CA GLN A 164 -7.03 -8.37 9.62
C GLN A 164 -8.41 -8.99 9.40
N TRP A 165 -8.76 -9.28 8.15
CA TRP A 165 -10.00 -10.00 7.80
C TRP A 165 -10.05 -11.38 8.47
N LYS A 166 -8.98 -12.16 8.46
CA LYS A 166 -8.94 -13.46 9.16
C LYS A 166 -9.22 -13.33 10.66
N ARG A 167 -8.72 -12.27 11.32
CA ARG A 167 -8.94 -12.04 12.77
C ARG A 167 -10.39 -11.76 13.13
N THR A 168 -11.24 -11.29 12.21
CA THR A 168 -12.67 -11.08 12.50
C THR A 168 -13.40 -12.41 12.74
N TYR A 169 -12.83 -13.55 12.29
CA TYR A 169 -13.42 -14.88 12.43
C TYR A 169 -12.88 -15.69 13.63
N VAL A 170 -11.65 -15.43 14.06
CA VAL A 170 -10.95 -16.23 15.08
C VAL A 170 -11.54 -16.06 16.50
N LYS A 171 -12.27 -14.98 16.78
CA LYS A 171 -12.83 -14.71 18.11
C LYS A 171 -13.89 -15.72 18.60
N HIS A 172 -14.31 -16.69 17.78
CA HIS A 172 -15.39 -17.62 18.14
C HIS A 172 -14.95 -19.06 18.47
N GLU A 173 -13.66 -19.39 18.48
CA GLU A 173 -13.19 -20.75 18.82
C GLU A 173 -13.20 -21.07 20.33
N ASN A 174 -13.36 -20.07 21.22
CA ASN A 174 -13.43 -20.31 22.67
C ASN A 174 -14.84 -20.66 23.19
N LEU A 175 -15.82 -20.91 22.31
CA LEU A 175 -17.19 -21.28 22.71
C LEU A 175 -17.41 -22.80 22.86
N TYR A 176 -16.36 -23.57 22.68
CA TYR A 176 -16.29 -24.98 23.08
C TYR A 176 -15.16 -25.12 24.10
N SER A 177 -15.24 -24.36 25.19
CA SER A 177 -14.63 -24.86 26.43
C SER A 177 -15.40 -26.12 26.75
N ASP A 178 -14.67 -27.23 26.78
CA ASP A 178 -15.16 -28.54 27.17
C ASP A 178 -16.07 -28.39 28.41
N ASP A 179 -17.39 -28.54 28.21
CA ASP A 179 -18.28 -29.03 29.25
C ASP A 179 -17.89 -30.50 29.47
N GLU A 180 -16.69 -30.73 29.99
CA GLU A 180 -16.42 -31.92 30.79
C GLU A 180 -17.15 -31.67 32.10
N ASP A 181 -18.25 -32.40 32.27
CA ASP A 181 -18.99 -32.58 33.50
C ASP A 181 -18.03 -33.03 34.62
N ASP A 182 -17.39 -32.08 35.30
CA ASP A 182 -16.82 -32.30 36.64
C ASP A 182 -17.73 -31.60 37.65
N ASP A 183 -18.67 -32.40 38.16
CA ASP A 183 -19.21 -32.22 39.50
C ASP A 183 -18.03 -32.13 40.47
N ASP A 184 -17.78 -30.95 41.05
CA ASP A 184 -17.59 -30.74 42.50
C ASP A 184 -17.01 -29.34 42.81
N GLU A 185 -17.88 -28.49 43.36
CA GLU A 185 -17.70 -27.71 44.59
C GLU A 185 -16.39 -26.91 44.86
N VAL A 186 -16.55 -25.57 45.00
CA VAL A 186 -16.15 -24.72 46.16
C VAL A 186 -15.44 -23.36 45.84
N GLU A 187 -16.11 -22.31 46.32
CA GLU A 187 -15.72 -20.96 46.79
C GLU A 187 -14.98 -19.91 45.93
N SER A 188 -15.79 -18.91 45.56
CA SER A 188 -15.65 -17.45 45.76
C SER A 188 -14.28 -16.82 46.09
N GLY A 189 -13.82 -15.95 45.19
CA GLY A 189 -12.86 -14.88 45.47
C GLY A 189 -12.99 -13.73 44.47
N ILE A 190 -13.57 -12.62 44.91
CA ILE A 190 -13.82 -11.39 44.14
C ILE A 190 -12.52 -10.63 43.88
N SER A 191 -12.29 -10.14 42.66
CA SER A 191 -11.73 -8.79 42.47
C SER A 191 -12.12 -8.20 41.11
N GLU A 192 -12.88 -7.12 41.19
CA GLU A 192 -13.09 -6.17 40.09
C GLU A 192 -11.85 -5.27 40.03
N ASP A 193 -11.27 -5.08 38.84
CA ASP A 193 -10.77 -3.75 38.51
C ASP A 193 -10.74 -3.51 37.00
N SER A 194 -11.42 -2.42 36.66
CA SER A 194 -11.75 -1.89 35.35
C SER A 194 -10.54 -1.31 34.62
N CYS A 195 -10.42 -1.52 33.31
CA CYS A 195 -9.63 -0.65 32.45
C CYS A 195 -10.43 -0.23 31.21
N SER A 196 -10.59 1.09 31.10
CA SER A 196 -11.44 1.81 30.16
C SER A 196 -10.83 1.95 28.76
N SER A 197 -11.61 1.55 27.77
CA SER A 197 -11.95 2.23 26.51
C SER A 197 -10.92 3.10 25.76
N SER A 198 -10.70 2.79 24.48
CA SER A 198 -10.90 3.78 23.40
C SER A 198 -10.89 3.16 22.00
N THR A 199 -11.87 3.55 21.18
CA THR A 199 -12.00 3.43 19.71
C THR A 199 -12.25 2.05 19.06
N GLU A 200 -13.34 1.39 19.45
CA GLU A 200 -14.11 0.53 18.52
C GLU A 200 -15.37 1.32 18.10
N ARG A 201 -15.28 2.08 17.01
CA ARG A 201 -16.46 2.67 16.35
C ARG A 201 -16.60 2.09 14.94
N GLU A 202 -17.77 1.50 14.73
CA GLU A 202 -18.48 1.28 13.46
C GLU A 202 -17.88 0.30 12.43
N PHE A 203 -18.01 -0.99 12.72
CA PHE A 203 -18.22 -2.04 11.71
C PHE A 203 -19.49 -2.87 12.01
N GLU A 204 -20.57 -2.21 12.48
CA GLU A 204 -21.83 -2.91 12.82
C GLU A 204 -22.75 -3.22 11.63
N ALA A 205 -22.38 -2.83 10.40
CA ALA A 205 -23.30 -2.90 9.26
C ALA A 205 -23.41 -4.27 8.55
N LEU A 206 -22.75 -5.33 9.01
CA LEU A 206 -22.84 -6.68 8.40
C LEU A 206 -23.03 -7.82 9.41
N LYS A 207 -23.75 -7.58 10.52
CA LYS A 207 -24.22 -8.67 11.41
C LYS A 207 -25.38 -9.44 10.76
N PHE A 208 -25.12 -10.09 9.63
CA PHE A 208 -25.92 -11.25 9.24
C PHE A 208 -25.56 -12.36 10.25
N LYS A 209 -26.53 -12.93 10.95
CA LYS A 209 -26.36 -14.16 11.73
C LYS A 209 -26.84 -15.33 10.87
N PRO A 210 -26.01 -15.89 9.97
CA PRO A 210 -26.40 -17.05 9.19
C PRO A 210 -26.52 -18.28 10.09
N GLU A 211 -27.47 -19.15 9.75
CA GLU A 211 -27.59 -20.50 10.31
C GLU A 211 -26.44 -21.36 9.80
N GLY A 212 -25.29 -21.25 10.46
CA GLY A 212 -24.08 -22.00 10.14
C GLY A 212 -22.95 -21.51 11.04
N GLY A 213 -22.25 -22.42 11.71
CA GLY A 213 -21.18 -22.03 12.64
C GLY A 213 -20.12 -21.13 11.98
N PRO A 214 -19.37 -20.33 12.75
CA PRO A 214 -18.41 -19.32 12.25
C PRO A 214 -17.41 -19.85 11.20
N LYS A 215 -17.04 -21.14 11.30
CA LYS A 215 -16.12 -21.82 10.38
C LYS A 215 -16.68 -22.00 8.96
N LEU A 216 -17.99 -22.28 8.83
CA LEU A 216 -18.64 -22.45 7.53
C LEU A 216 -18.67 -21.11 6.77
N PHE A 217 -18.88 -20.00 7.47
CA PHE A 217 -18.98 -18.69 6.85
C PHE A 217 -17.63 -18.17 6.32
N TYR A 218 -16.54 -18.30 7.09
CA TYR A 218 -15.20 -17.97 6.60
C TYR A 218 -14.85 -18.73 5.31
N LEU A 219 -15.18 -20.01 5.26
CA LEU A 219 -14.86 -20.84 4.10
C LEU A 219 -15.66 -20.40 2.85
N GLU A 220 -16.94 -20.04 3.02
CA GLU A 220 -17.76 -19.53 1.92
C GLU A 220 -17.30 -18.15 1.43
N GLU A 221 -16.90 -17.23 2.31
CA GLU A 221 -16.31 -15.97 1.87
C GLU A 221 -14.93 -16.17 1.22
N ALA A 222 -14.07 -17.01 1.80
CA ALA A 222 -12.76 -17.31 1.23
C ALA A 222 -12.88 -17.89 -0.19
N LYS A 223 -13.88 -18.74 -0.45
CA LYS A 223 -14.20 -19.26 -1.79
C LYS A 223 -14.57 -18.17 -2.78
N GLN A 224 -15.12 -17.04 -2.33
CA GLN A 224 -15.44 -15.90 -3.19
C GLN A 224 -14.22 -15.01 -3.44
N ILE A 225 -13.36 -14.81 -2.44
CA ILE A 225 -12.17 -13.95 -2.53
C ILE A 225 -11.05 -14.60 -3.33
N PHE A 226 -10.80 -15.90 -3.11
CA PHE A 226 -9.65 -16.59 -3.68
C PHE A 226 -9.61 -16.56 -5.22
N PRO A 227 -10.73 -16.78 -5.95
CA PRO A 227 -10.75 -16.61 -7.40
C PRO A 227 -10.42 -15.18 -7.86
N LEU A 228 -10.81 -14.15 -7.10
CA LEU A 228 -10.47 -12.76 -7.42
C LEU A 228 -8.96 -12.52 -7.29
N ALA A 229 -8.35 -13.02 -6.22
CA ALA A 229 -6.90 -12.95 -6.02
C ALA A 229 -6.15 -13.68 -7.14
N LEU A 230 -6.54 -14.92 -7.47
CA LEU A 230 -5.92 -15.70 -8.55
C LEU A 230 -6.06 -15.00 -9.91
N ARG A 231 -7.22 -14.43 -10.19
CA ARG A 231 -7.43 -13.66 -11.42
C ARG A 231 -6.54 -12.43 -11.45
N GLY A 232 -6.50 -11.66 -10.36
CA GLY A 232 -5.68 -10.46 -10.28
C GLY A 232 -4.18 -10.73 -10.48
N ILE A 233 -3.62 -11.76 -9.83
CA ILE A 233 -2.21 -12.12 -10.03
C ILE A 233 -1.94 -12.64 -11.45
N THR A 234 -2.92 -13.32 -12.07
CA THR A 234 -2.82 -13.76 -13.46
C THR A 234 -2.79 -12.56 -14.42
N GLU A 235 -3.61 -11.54 -14.17
CA GLU A 235 -3.63 -10.29 -14.95
C GLU A 235 -2.34 -9.47 -14.75
N ILE A 236 -1.77 -9.45 -13.54
CA ILE A 236 -0.45 -8.83 -13.29
C ILE A 236 0.64 -9.57 -14.09
N ASN A 237 0.66 -10.91 -14.02
CA ASN A 237 1.64 -11.74 -14.73
C ASN A 237 1.52 -11.63 -16.26
N SER A 238 0.31 -11.46 -16.80
CA SER A 238 0.10 -11.33 -18.25
C SER A 238 0.69 -10.05 -18.83
N LEU A 239 0.89 -9.02 -17.99
CA LEU A 239 1.61 -7.79 -18.32
C LEU A 239 3.14 -7.93 -18.12
N GLY A 240 3.64 -9.15 -17.90
CA GLY A 240 5.06 -9.41 -17.74
C GLY A 240 5.64 -8.87 -16.42
N VAL A 241 4.80 -8.69 -15.40
CA VAL A 241 5.22 -8.30 -14.05
C VAL A 241 5.04 -9.49 -13.13
N ALA A 242 6.05 -9.83 -12.33
CA ALA A 242 5.88 -10.74 -11.21
C ALA A 242 6.02 -9.95 -9.90
N HIS A 243 5.01 -10.03 -9.03
CA HIS A 243 4.95 -9.26 -7.78
C HIS A 243 6.08 -9.63 -6.78
N GLN A 244 6.55 -10.87 -6.81
CA GLN A 244 7.59 -11.47 -5.93
C GLN A 244 7.32 -11.45 -4.41
N ASP A 245 6.35 -10.68 -3.93
CA ASP A 245 6.02 -10.57 -2.51
C ASP A 245 4.52 -10.76 -2.23
N VAL A 246 3.94 -11.77 -2.88
CA VAL A 246 2.52 -12.13 -2.74
C VAL A 246 2.31 -12.78 -1.37
N ARG A 247 2.00 -11.95 -0.37
CA ARG A 247 1.70 -12.36 1.00
C ARG A 247 0.40 -11.72 1.49
N PRO A 248 -0.27 -12.31 2.50
CA PRO A 248 -1.53 -11.78 3.03
C PRO A 248 -1.49 -10.30 3.42
N GLU A 249 -0.36 -9.80 3.90
CA GLU A 249 -0.17 -8.40 4.31
C GLU A 249 -0.25 -7.43 3.12
N ASN A 250 0.08 -7.91 1.92
CA ASN A 250 0.15 -7.13 0.68
C ASN A 250 -1.11 -7.31 -0.17
N MET A 251 -2.21 -7.70 0.48
CA MET A 251 -3.52 -7.95 -0.12
C MET A 251 -4.58 -7.23 0.69
N ILE A 252 -5.38 -6.39 0.05
CA ILE A 252 -6.50 -5.67 0.68
C ILE A 252 -7.82 -6.20 0.14
N ILE A 253 -8.71 -6.58 1.05
CA ILE A 253 -10.11 -6.88 0.79
C ILE A 253 -10.91 -5.63 1.14
N TYR A 254 -11.77 -5.17 0.23
CA TYR A 254 -12.56 -3.95 0.43
C TYR A 254 -14.02 -4.17 0.01
N PRO A 255 -14.99 -3.48 0.63
CA PRO A 255 -16.37 -3.52 0.18
C PRO A 255 -16.50 -2.86 -1.20
N ASN A 256 -17.16 -3.51 -2.13
CA ASN A 256 -17.41 -2.96 -3.47
C ASN A 256 -18.93 -2.77 -3.67
N VAL A 257 -19.33 -1.65 -4.27
CA VAL A 257 -20.75 -1.36 -4.51
C VAL A 257 -21.34 -2.30 -5.58
N LYS A 258 -20.49 -2.82 -6.48
CA LYS A 258 -20.88 -3.68 -7.61
C LYS A 258 -20.63 -5.17 -7.38
N SER A 259 -19.80 -5.52 -6.41
CA SER A 259 -19.55 -6.90 -5.96
C SER A 259 -19.46 -6.93 -4.44
N PRO A 260 -19.98 -7.95 -3.75
CA PRO A 260 -20.01 -7.96 -2.29
C PRO A 260 -18.62 -7.72 -1.66
N GLN A 261 -17.54 -8.11 -2.35
CA GLN A 261 -16.16 -7.84 -1.96
C GLN A 261 -15.30 -7.57 -3.21
N GLY A 262 -14.34 -6.66 -3.09
CA GLY A 262 -13.27 -6.41 -4.03
C GLY A 262 -11.92 -6.80 -3.42
N PHE A 263 -10.92 -6.99 -4.28
CA PHE A 263 -9.59 -7.43 -3.88
C PHE A 263 -8.52 -6.64 -4.65
N VAL A 264 -7.49 -6.14 -3.95
CA VAL A 264 -6.34 -5.49 -4.59
C VAL A 264 -5.01 -5.98 -4.02
N PHE A 265 -3.99 -5.95 -4.87
CA PHE A 265 -2.59 -6.15 -4.50
C PHE A 265 -1.88 -4.82 -4.28
N ILE A 266 -0.97 -4.77 -3.31
CA ILE A 266 -0.17 -3.59 -2.95
C ILE A 266 1.30 -3.98 -2.72
N ASP A 267 2.18 -2.99 -2.54
CA ASP A 267 3.60 -3.19 -2.24
C ASP A 267 4.35 -3.92 -3.36
N PHE A 268 4.55 -3.21 -4.47
CA PHE A 268 5.24 -3.73 -5.66
C PHE A 268 6.75 -3.47 -5.63
N ALA A 269 7.29 -2.97 -4.51
CA ALA A 269 8.69 -2.57 -4.37
C ALA A 269 9.71 -3.69 -4.68
N ARG A 270 9.31 -4.95 -4.52
CA ARG A 270 10.14 -6.14 -4.80
C ARG A 270 9.81 -6.83 -6.12
N SER A 271 8.90 -6.28 -6.91
CA SER A 271 8.47 -6.91 -8.15
C SER A 271 9.60 -6.95 -9.17
N CYS A 272 9.51 -7.88 -10.12
CA CYS A 272 10.33 -7.84 -11.32
C CYS A 272 9.47 -7.60 -12.55
N VAL A 273 10.01 -6.79 -13.45
CA VAL A 273 9.45 -6.58 -14.77
C VAL A 273 10.27 -7.40 -15.75
N ASN A 274 9.63 -8.32 -16.46
CA ASN A 274 10.23 -8.92 -17.66
C ASN A 274 10.25 -7.83 -18.73
N ILE A 275 11.40 -7.17 -18.87
CA ILE A 275 11.71 -6.30 -20.00
C ILE A 275 12.22 -7.23 -21.11
N PRO A 276 11.49 -7.38 -22.24
CA PRO A 276 11.99 -8.12 -23.38
C PRO A 276 13.38 -7.57 -23.75
N ARG A 277 14.35 -8.46 -24.04
CA ARG A 277 15.74 -8.07 -24.36
C ARG A 277 15.86 -7.02 -25.48
N GLU A 278 14.87 -6.93 -26.35
CA GLU A 278 14.81 -6.02 -27.48
C GLU A 278 14.62 -4.55 -27.05
N GLU A 279 13.92 -4.31 -25.94
CA GLU A 279 13.72 -2.96 -25.37
C GLU A 279 14.98 -2.45 -24.66
N MET A 280 15.85 -3.35 -24.16
CA MET A 280 17.13 -2.97 -23.53
C MET A 280 18.23 -2.55 -24.53
N GLN A 281 18.01 -2.72 -25.84
CA GLN A 281 19.00 -2.36 -26.88
C GLN A 281 18.64 -1.07 -27.63
N ALA A 282 17.53 -0.43 -27.28
CA ALA A 282 17.13 0.86 -27.84
C ALA A 282 17.71 2.07 -27.05
N GLU A 283 18.57 1.80 -26.06
CA GLU A 283 19.39 2.78 -25.32
C GLU A 283 20.61 3.26 -26.12
#